data_AF-A0A559NV45-F1
#
_entry.id   AF-A0A559NV45-F1
#
_cell.length_a   1.000
_cell.length_b   1.000
_cell.length_c   1.000
_cell.angle_alpha   90.00
_cell.angle_beta   90.00
_cell.angle_gamma   90.00
#
_symmetry.space_group_name_H-M   'P 1'
#
loop_
_entity.id
_entity.type
_entity.pdbx_description
1 polymer ?
#
loop_
_entity_poly.entity_id
_entity_poly.type
_entity_poly.pdbx_seq_one_letter_code
_entity_poly.pdbx_strand_id
1 'polypeptide(L)'
;MQHPFFSIVFKITTTENQSFYPMFQSNVVEKCKANDRSAQVQLYRKYCEGMYIVAMRFVKDADDAEDVLQEAFIKAFQKIDQFKGDVTFGAWLKRIVINKCIDFLKSKKEYLVSLDEGYMQNKDDDENWNIEATITIDEVKKAIDNLQATYRCVVLMYLIEGYDHQEIAQVLNISETACRTRLLRGKAILKEVLKANRYGTGS
;
A
#
# COMPACT_ATOMS: atom_id res chain seq x y z
N MET A 1 15.56 8.51 -13.46
CA MET A 1 16.62 7.84 -12.67
C MET A 1 15.96 6.62 -12.01
N GLN A 2 16.22 5.41 -12.50
CA GLN A 2 15.54 4.20 -12.02
C GLN A 2 16.10 3.81 -10.65
N HIS A 3 15.23 3.80 -9.63
CA HIS A 3 15.60 3.37 -8.29
C HIS A 3 15.98 1.87 -8.27
N PRO A 4 17.10 1.49 -7.63
CA PRO A 4 17.58 0.10 -7.59
C PRO A 4 16.65 -0.89 -6.87
N PHE A 5 15.59 -0.42 -6.20
CA PHE A 5 14.57 -1.27 -5.57
C PHE A 5 13.56 -1.88 -6.54
N PHE A 6 13.34 -1.27 -7.72
CA PHE A 6 12.33 -1.74 -8.68
C PHE A 6 12.69 -3.13 -9.25
N SER A 7 13.98 -3.48 -9.29
CA SER A 7 14.46 -4.76 -9.83
C SER A 7 14.24 -5.95 -8.87
N ILE A 8 14.15 -5.71 -7.56
CA ILE A 8 13.92 -6.77 -6.57
C ILE A 8 12.42 -7.07 -6.46
N VAL A 9 11.56 -6.05 -6.49
CA VAL A 9 10.10 -6.25 -6.39
C VAL A 9 9.52 -6.89 -7.66
N PHE A 10 10.07 -6.59 -8.84
CA PHE A 10 9.60 -7.16 -10.11
C PHE A 10 9.93 -8.67 -10.27
N LYS A 11 10.92 -9.19 -9.52
CA LYS A 11 11.28 -10.62 -9.56
C LYS A 11 10.32 -11.52 -8.74
N ILE A 12 9.42 -10.96 -7.94
CA ILE A 12 8.63 -11.73 -6.95
C ILE A 12 7.24 -12.13 -7.51
N THR A 13 6.87 -11.72 -8.72
CA THR A 13 5.53 -11.99 -9.29
C THR A 13 5.53 -12.76 -10.61
N THR A 14 6.68 -13.22 -11.12
CA THR A 14 6.72 -13.91 -12.42
C THR A 14 7.41 -15.26 -12.32
N THR A 15 6.63 -16.29 -12.01
CA THR A 15 6.94 -17.66 -12.43
C THR A 15 5.83 -18.07 -13.41
N GLU A 16 6.18 -17.96 -14.69
CA GLU A 16 5.67 -18.70 -15.85
C GLU A 16 4.23 -19.25 -15.81
N ASN A 17 3.32 -18.54 -16.48
CA ASN A 17 2.50 -19.21 -17.49
C ASN A 17 2.33 -18.27 -18.70
N GLN A 18 3.16 -18.50 -19.70
CA GLN A 18 3.10 -17.83 -20.98
C GLN A 18 2.14 -18.60 -21.90
N SER A 19 0.85 -18.28 -21.79
CA SER A 19 -0.13 -18.61 -22.83
C SER A 19 -1.06 -17.42 -23.07
N PHE A 20 -0.73 -16.64 -24.11
CA PHE A 20 -1.63 -16.00 -25.06
C PHE A 20 -2.97 -15.44 -24.53
N TYR A 21 -3.07 -14.12 -24.30
CA TYR A 21 -4.35 -13.39 -24.46
C TYR A 21 -4.17 -11.91 -24.86
N PRO A 22 -3.92 -11.60 -26.15
CA PRO A 22 -3.91 -10.21 -26.63
C PRO A 22 -5.28 -9.61 -27.00
N MET A 23 -6.44 -10.20 -26.64
CA MET A 23 -7.73 -9.69 -27.16
C MET A 23 -9.00 -9.81 -26.28
N PHE A 24 -8.90 -9.99 -24.95
CA PHE A 24 -10.10 -10.15 -24.09
C PHE A 24 -10.24 -9.17 -22.90
N GLN A 25 -9.22 -8.37 -22.54
CA GLN A 25 -9.31 -7.50 -21.35
C GLN A 25 -10.09 -6.19 -21.59
N SER A 26 -10.10 -5.67 -22.81
CA SER A 26 -10.84 -4.44 -23.16
C SER A 26 -12.38 -4.61 -23.11
N ASN A 27 -12.89 -5.83 -22.90
CA ASN A 27 -14.33 -6.10 -22.98
C ASN A 27 -15.04 -6.11 -21.62
N VAL A 28 -14.37 -6.53 -20.54
CA VAL A 28 -15.03 -6.70 -19.24
C VAL A 28 -15.25 -5.37 -18.54
N VAL A 29 -14.27 -4.47 -18.56
CA VAL A 29 -14.39 -3.15 -17.93
C VAL A 29 -15.46 -2.30 -18.64
N GLU A 30 -15.51 -2.34 -19.96
CA GLU A 30 -16.54 -1.62 -20.73
C GLU A 30 -17.95 -2.18 -20.47
N LYS A 31 -18.10 -3.50 -20.31
CA LYS A 31 -19.36 -4.10 -19.85
C LYS A 31 -19.73 -3.65 -18.44
N CYS A 32 -18.77 -3.55 -17.54
CA CYS A 32 -19.01 -3.03 -16.20
C CYS A 32 -19.47 -1.56 -16.23
N LYS A 33 -18.94 -0.72 -17.14
CA LYS A 33 -19.43 0.66 -17.38
C LYS A 33 -20.87 0.67 -17.88
N ALA A 34 -21.26 -0.31 -18.69
CA ALA A 34 -22.66 -0.53 -19.09
C ALA A 34 -23.53 -1.18 -17.99
N ASN A 35 -23.04 -1.25 -16.74
CA ASN A 35 -23.71 -1.84 -15.58
C ASN A 35 -24.09 -3.34 -15.75
N ASP A 36 -23.29 -4.09 -16.52
CA ASP A 36 -23.46 -5.55 -16.65
C ASP A 36 -23.03 -6.26 -15.35
N ARG A 37 -24.01 -6.89 -14.70
CA ARG A 37 -23.81 -7.59 -13.42
C ARG A 37 -22.88 -8.80 -13.53
N SER A 38 -22.91 -9.53 -14.64
CA SER A 38 -22.03 -10.69 -14.85
C SER A 38 -20.57 -10.24 -14.99
N ALA A 39 -20.35 -9.14 -15.70
CA ALA A 39 -19.02 -8.54 -15.83
C ALA A 39 -18.50 -8.03 -14.47
N GLN A 40 -19.35 -7.38 -13.67
CA GLN A 40 -18.98 -6.93 -12.32
C GLN A 40 -18.56 -8.10 -11.41
N VAL A 41 -19.31 -9.21 -11.43
CA VAL A 41 -18.96 -10.43 -10.66
C VAL A 41 -17.63 -11.02 -11.14
N GLN A 42 -17.39 -11.06 -12.46
CA GLN A 42 -16.13 -11.54 -13.01
C GLN A 42 -14.96 -10.66 -12.57
N LEU A 43 -15.12 -9.34 -12.61
CA LEU A 43 -14.11 -8.39 -12.18
C LEU A 43 -13.83 -8.51 -10.67
N TYR A 44 -14.88 -8.65 -9.86
CA TYR A 44 -14.77 -8.87 -8.43
C TYR A 44 -13.93 -10.12 -8.13
N ARG A 45 -14.30 -11.28 -8.69
CA ARG A 45 -13.58 -12.55 -8.48
C ARG A 45 -12.11 -12.48 -8.91
N LYS A 46 -11.80 -11.71 -9.94
CA LYS A 46 -10.43 -11.54 -10.43
C LYS A 46 -9.53 -10.77 -9.45
N TYR A 47 -10.09 -9.80 -8.71
CA TYR A 47 -9.28 -8.87 -7.91
C TYR A 47 -9.51 -9.00 -6.40
N CYS A 48 -10.57 -9.67 -5.94
CA CYS A 48 -10.98 -9.68 -4.54
C CYS A 48 -9.87 -10.18 -3.60
N GLU A 49 -9.21 -11.29 -3.92
CA GLU A 49 -8.16 -11.88 -3.09
C GLU A 49 -6.96 -10.93 -2.96
N GLY A 50 -6.47 -10.39 -4.08
CA GLY A 50 -5.35 -9.45 -4.06
C GLY A 50 -5.67 -8.16 -3.32
N MET A 51 -6.90 -7.64 -3.47
CA MET A 51 -7.36 -6.43 -2.78
C MET A 51 -7.65 -6.67 -1.30
N TYR A 52 -8.09 -7.87 -0.91
CA TYR A 52 -8.22 -8.29 0.47
C TYR A 52 -6.87 -8.30 1.18
N ILE A 53 -5.84 -8.89 0.55
CA ILE A 53 -4.47 -8.90 1.07
C ILE A 53 -3.96 -7.46 1.25
N VAL A 54 -4.25 -6.56 0.31
CA VAL A 54 -3.93 -5.14 0.46
C VAL A 54 -4.66 -4.55 1.67
N ALA A 55 -5.97 -4.72 1.79
CA ALA A 55 -6.75 -4.18 2.91
C ALA A 55 -6.24 -4.68 4.27
N MET A 56 -5.96 -5.99 4.39
CA MET A 56 -5.41 -6.61 5.59
C MET A 56 -4.08 -5.97 6.06
N ARG A 57 -3.24 -5.49 5.14
CA ARG A 57 -1.98 -4.80 5.52
C ARG A 57 -2.24 -3.48 6.24
N PHE A 58 -3.38 -2.82 6.00
CA PHE A 58 -3.70 -1.53 6.59
C PHE A 58 -4.54 -1.67 7.87
N VAL A 59 -5.64 -2.43 7.81
CA VAL A 59 -6.63 -2.50 8.90
C VAL A 59 -6.36 -3.61 9.91
N LYS A 60 -5.67 -4.68 9.51
CA LYS A 60 -5.19 -5.78 10.37
C LYS A 60 -6.25 -6.54 11.16
N ASP A 61 -7.50 -6.42 10.74
CA ASP A 61 -8.62 -7.15 11.27
C ASP A 61 -9.40 -7.72 10.08
N ALA A 62 -9.79 -9.00 10.19
CA ALA A 62 -10.38 -9.72 9.07
C ALA A 62 -11.76 -9.16 8.72
N ASP A 63 -12.59 -8.90 9.72
CA ASP A 63 -13.94 -8.39 9.54
C ASP A 63 -13.90 -6.97 8.98
N ASP A 64 -13.05 -6.11 9.55
CA ASP A 64 -12.84 -4.75 9.05
C ASP A 64 -12.31 -4.73 7.61
N ALA A 65 -11.43 -5.68 7.25
CA ALA A 65 -10.87 -5.78 5.91
C ALA A 65 -11.92 -6.22 4.89
N GLU A 66 -12.78 -7.17 5.26
CA GLU A 66 -13.92 -7.58 4.43
C GLU A 66 -14.87 -6.42 4.18
N ASP A 67 -15.23 -5.68 5.23
CA ASP A 67 -16.11 -4.51 5.13
C ASP A 67 -15.52 -3.42 4.22
N VAL A 68 -14.26 -3.06 4.46
CA VAL A 68 -13.54 -2.08 3.63
C VAL A 68 -13.47 -2.53 2.17
N LEU A 69 -13.21 -3.82 1.93
CA LEU A 69 -13.13 -4.38 0.59
C LEU A 69 -14.48 -4.29 -0.14
N GLN A 70 -15.56 -4.70 0.53
CA GLN A 70 -16.91 -4.63 -0.03
C GLN A 70 -17.27 -3.21 -0.43
N GLU A 71 -17.09 -2.25 0.47
CA GLU A 71 -17.35 -0.85 0.19
C GLU A 71 -16.46 -0.29 -0.92
N ALA A 72 -15.19 -0.70 -0.98
CA ALA A 72 -14.27 -0.28 -2.04
C ALA A 72 -14.71 -0.78 -3.43
N PHE A 73 -15.20 -2.03 -3.54
CA PHE A 73 -15.73 -2.55 -4.81
C PHE A 73 -17.02 -1.84 -5.22
N ILE A 74 -17.94 -1.57 -4.28
CA ILE A 74 -19.14 -0.77 -4.56
C ILE A 74 -18.74 0.59 -5.11
N LYS A 75 -17.80 1.27 -4.45
CA LYS A 75 -17.27 2.58 -4.88
C LYS A 75 -16.55 2.50 -6.23
N ALA A 76 -15.84 1.42 -6.50
CA ALA A 76 -15.17 1.19 -7.78
C ALA A 76 -16.18 1.05 -8.91
N PHE A 77 -17.25 0.27 -8.76
CA PHE A 77 -18.28 0.16 -9.78
C PHE A 77 -19.06 1.46 -9.97
N GLN A 78 -19.35 2.20 -8.90
CA GLN A 78 -19.98 3.54 -8.99
C GLN A 78 -19.11 4.57 -9.73
N LYS A 79 -17.79 4.40 -9.73
CA LYS A 79 -16.82 5.33 -10.33
C LYS A 79 -16.13 4.77 -11.56
N ILE A 80 -16.58 3.65 -12.09
CA ILE A 80 -15.87 2.93 -13.15
C ILE A 80 -15.74 3.74 -14.45
N ASP A 81 -16.64 4.68 -14.68
CA ASP A 81 -16.56 5.63 -15.80
C ASP A 81 -15.35 6.58 -15.70
N GLN A 82 -14.81 6.77 -14.50
CA GLN A 82 -13.59 7.56 -14.29
C GLN A 82 -12.32 6.82 -14.67
N PHE A 83 -12.40 5.50 -14.93
CA PHE A 83 -11.26 4.72 -15.39
C PHE A 83 -10.98 5.00 -16.87
N LYS A 84 -9.87 5.71 -17.12
CA LYS A 84 -9.42 6.14 -18.44
C LYS A 84 -8.46 5.18 -19.15
N GLY A 85 -7.94 4.18 -18.45
CA GLY A 85 -6.96 3.24 -19.01
C GLY A 85 -5.51 3.70 -18.99
N ASP A 86 -5.20 4.87 -18.42
CA ASP A 86 -3.83 5.38 -18.26
C ASP A 86 -2.96 4.48 -17.36
N VAL A 87 -3.60 3.71 -16.48
CA VAL A 87 -3.00 2.69 -15.63
C VAL A 87 -3.79 1.38 -15.73
N THR A 88 -3.23 0.27 -15.25
CA THR A 88 -3.98 -0.98 -15.16
C THR A 88 -5.20 -0.82 -14.24
N PHE A 89 -6.29 -1.54 -14.54
CA PHE A 89 -7.47 -1.53 -13.67
C PHE A 89 -7.15 -1.94 -12.22
N GLY A 90 -6.24 -2.91 -12.05
CA GLY A 90 -5.77 -3.35 -10.73
C GLY A 90 -5.09 -2.22 -9.94
N ALA A 91 -4.27 -1.40 -10.59
CA ALA A 91 -3.64 -0.24 -9.94
C ALA A 91 -4.67 0.83 -9.57
N TRP A 92 -5.63 1.11 -10.47
CA TRP A 92 -6.73 2.03 -10.20
C TRP A 92 -7.60 1.57 -9.02
N LEU A 93 -7.99 0.30 -9.00
CA LEU A 93 -8.77 -0.31 -7.91
C LEU A 93 -7.99 -0.30 -6.59
N LYS A 94 -6.69 -0.63 -6.62
CA LYS A 94 -5.83 -0.60 -5.42
C LYS A 94 -5.86 0.78 -4.76
N ARG A 95 -5.82 1.87 -5.54
CA ARG A 95 -5.92 3.24 -5.00
C ARG A 95 -7.25 3.46 -4.27
N ILE A 96 -8.36 2.93 -4.78
CA ILE A 96 -9.67 3.02 -4.13
C ILE A 96 -9.68 2.26 -2.80
N VAL A 97 -9.13 1.04 -2.79
CA VAL A 97 -9.04 0.19 -1.58
C VAL A 97 -8.18 0.86 -0.51
N ILE A 98 -6.98 1.33 -0.85
CA ILE A 98 -6.07 2.00 0.10
C ILE A 98 -6.71 3.26 0.67
N ASN A 99 -7.35 4.08 -0.17
CA ASN A 99 -8.08 5.26 0.30
C ASN A 99 -9.16 4.88 1.32
N LYS A 100 -9.92 3.81 1.04
CA LYS A 100 -10.97 3.34 1.95
C LYS A 100 -10.41 2.81 3.27
N CYS A 101 -9.27 2.11 3.25
CA CYS A 101 -8.57 1.69 4.45
C CYS A 101 -8.14 2.90 5.30
N ILE A 102 -7.60 3.94 4.66
CA ILE A 102 -7.16 5.15 5.37
C ILE A 102 -8.34 5.91 5.97
N ASP A 103 -9.45 6.04 5.23
CA ASP A 103 -10.68 6.65 5.72
C ASP A 103 -11.22 5.88 6.95
N PHE A 104 -11.15 4.56 6.92
CA PHE A 104 -11.53 3.69 8.03
C PHE A 104 -10.62 3.88 9.26
N LEU A 105 -9.30 3.90 9.08
CA LEU A 105 -8.35 4.15 10.18
C LEU A 105 -8.52 5.56 10.78
N LYS A 106 -8.90 6.54 9.96
CA LYS A 106 -9.26 7.90 10.40
C LYS A 106 -10.51 7.90 11.28
N SER A 107 -11.54 7.12 10.93
CA SER A 107 -12.78 7.06 11.71
C SER A 107 -12.62 6.32 13.05
N LYS A 108 -11.76 5.28 13.12
CA LYS A 108 -11.44 4.57 14.37
C LYS A 108 -10.57 5.37 15.36
N LYS A 109 -10.25 6.65 15.08
CA LYS A 109 -9.34 7.52 15.85
C LYS A 109 -7.89 7.01 15.96
N GLU A 110 -7.54 5.87 15.39
CA GLU A 110 -6.16 5.36 15.34
C GLU A 110 -5.22 6.29 14.54
N TYR A 111 -5.77 7.06 13.59
CA TYR A 111 -5.01 8.04 12.81
C TYR A 111 -4.82 9.40 13.51
N LEU A 112 -5.58 9.72 14.57
CA LEU A 112 -5.64 11.06 15.18
C LEU A 112 -4.54 11.31 16.23
N VAL A 113 -3.39 10.66 16.13
CA VAL A 113 -2.21 11.16 16.84
C VAL A 113 -1.65 12.30 16.02
N SER A 114 -2.11 13.52 16.33
CA SER A 114 -1.48 14.76 15.94
C SER A 114 -0.03 14.70 16.43
N LEU A 115 0.87 14.42 15.50
CA LEU A 115 2.27 14.69 15.74
C LEU A 115 2.40 16.20 15.87
N ASP A 116 2.67 16.65 17.09
CA ASP A 116 3.29 17.94 17.32
C ASP A 116 4.57 17.95 16.48
N GLU A 117 4.51 18.61 15.32
CA GLU A 117 5.60 18.71 14.37
C GLU A 117 6.61 19.72 14.92
N GLY A 118 7.30 19.32 16.00
CA GLY A 118 8.55 19.93 16.41
C GLY A 118 9.51 19.87 15.23
N TYR A 119 9.83 21.05 14.69
CA TYR A 119 10.89 21.28 13.72
C TYR A 119 12.21 20.81 14.34
N MET A 120 12.63 19.60 14.01
CA MET A 120 13.94 19.06 14.38
C MET A 120 14.65 18.64 13.11
N GLN A 121 15.87 19.17 12.96
CA GLN A 121 16.72 19.16 11.78
C GLN A 121 16.70 17.86 10.98
N ASN A 122 16.51 18.03 9.67
CA ASN A 122 16.88 17.05 8.67
C ASN A 122 18.37 16.73 8.84
N LYS A 123 18.69 15.55 9.36
CA LYS A 123 19.91 14.88 8.92
C LYS A 123 19.52 14.10 7.68
N ASP A 124 20.00 14.59 6.55
CA ASP A 124 19.99 13.87 5.28
C ASP A 124 20.86 12.61 5.43
N ASP A 125 20.33 11.58 6.10
CA ASP A 125 20.88 10.23 6.04
C ASP A 125 20.20 9.51 4.86
N ASP A 126 20.37 10.04 3.65
CA ASP A 126 19.89 9.41 2.41
C ASP A 126 20.89 8.36 1.87
N GLU A 127 21.97 8.07 2.59
CA GLU A 127 22.96 7.09 2.15
C GLU A 127 23.12 5.96 3.16
N ASN A 128 22.76 4.76 2.69
CA ASN A 128 22.98 3.44 3.31
C ASN A 128 21.87 2.93 4.25
N TRP A 129 20.69 2.68 3.67
CA TRP A 129 19.73 1.68 4.17
C TRP A 129 20.26 0.26 3.93
N ASN A 130 21.43 -0.06 4.48
CA ASN A 130 21.99 -1.41 4.39
C ASN A 130 21.46 -2.21 5.59
N ILE A 131 20.35 -2.92 5.33
CA ILE A 131 19.83 -3.93 6.24
C ILE A 131 20.67 -5.19 5.99
N GLU A 132 21.26 -5.77 7.03
CA GLU A 132 22.01 -7.03 6.91
C GLU A 132 21.15 -8.11 6.24
N ALA A 133 21.76 -8.91 5.34
CA ALA A 133 21.08 -9.91 4.51
C ALA A 133 20.32 -11.01 5.30
N THR A 134 20.48 -11.06 6.62
CA THR A 134 19.81 -12.01 7.53
C THR A 134 18.42 -11.56 7.99
N ILE A 135 17.99 -10.32 7.71
CA ILE A 135 16.66 -9.84 8.12
C ILE A 135 15.59 -10.39 7.19
N THR A 136 14.62 -11.09 7.78
CA THR A 136 13.52 -11.72 7.06
C THR A 136 12.42 -10.70 6.74
N ILE A 137 11.63 -10.99 5.70
CA ILE A 137 10.49 -10.16 5.30
C ILE A 137 9.44 -10.06 6.44
N ASP A 138 9.26 -11.13 7.20
CA ASP A 138 8.26 -11.17 8.28
C ASP A 138 8.68 -10.35 9.49
N GLU A 139 9.98 -10.24 9.79
CA GLU A 139 10.49 -9.32 10.79
C GLU A 139 10.26 -7.86 10.39
N VAL A 140 10.45 -7.52 9.11
CA VAL A 140 10.17 -6.18 8.59
C VAL A 140 8.68 -5.86 8.70
N LYS A 141 7.79 -6.78 8.33
CA LYS A 141 6.34 -6.59 8.45
C LYS A 141 5.92 -6.38 9.91
N LYS A 142 6.40 -7.21 10.83
CA LYS A 142 6.13 -7.05 12.28
C LYS A 142 6.67 -5.72 12.82
N ALA A 143 7.83 -5.27 12.36
CA ALA A 143 8.39 -3.98 12.75
C ALA A 143 7.53 -2.81 12.22
N ILE A 144 7.06 -2.89 10.98
CA ILE A 144 6.08 -1.93 10.41
C ILE A 144 4.81 -1.92 11.25
N ASP A 145 4.40 -3.08 11.74
CA ASP A 145 3.16 -3.20 12.48
C ASP A 145 3.15 -2.46 13.81
N ASN A 146 4.31 -2.35 14.44
CA ASN A 146 4.54 -1.65 15.70
C ASN A 146 4.71 -0.12 15.52
N LEU A 147 4.74 0.39 14.29
CA LEU A 147 4.78 1.82 14.05
C LEU A 147 3.45 2.48 14.41
N GLN A 148 3.51 3.71 14.92
CA GLN A 148 2.35 4.59 15.02
C GLN A 148 1.67 4.72 13.64
N ALA A 149 0.34 4.74 13.62
CA ALA A 149 -0.46 4.66 12.39
C ALA A 149 -0.05 5.69 11.33
N THR A 150 0.28 6.93 11.74
CA THR A 150 0.73 8.02 10.86
C THR A 150 2.02 7.69 10.11
N TYR A 151 2.99 7.01 10.74
CA TYR A 151 4.21 6.55 10.08
C TYR A 151 3.99 5.25 9.32
N ARG A 152 3.23 4.32 9.92
CA ARG A 152 2.92 3.01 9.34
C ARG A 152 2.34 3.14 7.94
N CYS A 153 1.34 3.98 7.74
CA CYS A 153 0.70 4.15 6.44
C CYS A 153 1.68 4.65 5.37
N VAL A 154 2.50 5.67 5.68
CA VAL A 154 3.47 6.22 4.73
C VAL A 154 4.54 5.18 4.37
N VAL A 155 5.06 4.47 5.37
CA VAL A 155 6.07 3.42 5.19
C VAL A 155 5.52 2.25 4.38
N LEU A 156 4.31 1.78 4.70
CA LEU A 156 3.66 0.68 4.00
C LEU A 156 3.39 1.03 2.53
N MET A 157 2.83 2.21 2.28
CA MET A 157 2.56 2.68 0.92
C MET A 157 3.83 2.80 0.08
N TYR A 158 4.92 3.32 0.66
CA TYR A 158 6.18 3.51 -0.06
C TYR A 158 6.95 2.20 -0.27
N LEU A 159 7.20 1.44 0.79
CA LEU A 159 8.08 0.26 0.75
C LEU A 159 7.40 -0.99 0.19
N ILE A 160 6.10 -1.16 0.44
CA ILE A 160 5.38 -2.41 0.11
C ILE A 160 4.46 -2.23 -1.08
N GLU A 161 3.73 -1.11 -1.15
CA GLU A 161 2.78 -0.87 -2.25
C GLU A 161 3.41 -0.15 -3.46
N GLY A 162 4.60 0.43 -3.30
CA GLY A 162 5.39 1.04 -4.37
C GLY A 162 4.93 2.44 -4.79
N TYR A 163 4.21 3.16 -3.92
CA TYR A 163 3.76 4.52 -4.18
C TYR A 163 4.91 5.52 -4.02
N ASP A 164 4.90 6.58 -4.83
CA ASP A 164 5.84 7.70 -4.64
C ASP A 164 5.34 8.73 -3.61
N HIS A 165 6.19 9.71 -3.28
CA HIS A 165 5.86 10.74 -2.30
C HIS A 165 4.65 11.59 -2.70
N GLN A 166 4.50 11.88 -3.99
CA GLN A 166 3.42 12.70 -4.51
C GLN A 166 2.09 11.95 -4.40
N GLU A 167 2.07 10.68 -4.77
CA GLU A 167 0.88 9.83 -4.67
C GLU A 167 0.46 9.62 -3.21
N ILE A 168 1.42 9.37 -2.31
CA ILE A 168 1.14 9.23 -0.87
C ILE A 168 0.58 10.52 -0.28
N ALA A 169 1.18 11.67 -0.61
CA ALA A 169 0.73 12.97 -0.15
C ALA A 169 -0.73 13.25 -0.56
N GLN A 170 -1.10 12.93 -1.80
CA GLN A 170 -2.47 13.05 -2.29
C GLN A 170 -3.44 12.13 -1.56
N VAL A 171 -3.08 10.87 -1.36
CA VAL A 171 -3.92 9.86 -0.71
C VAL A 171 -4.15 10.20 0.77
N LEU A 172 -3.12 10.64 1.48
CA LEU A 172 -3.21 10.99 2.90
C LEU A 172 -3.76 12.41 3.14
N ASN A 173 -3.85 13.23 2.10
CA ASN A 173 -4.18 14.66 2.14
C ASN A 173 -3.22 15.44 3.06
N ILE A 174 -1.92 15.34 2.77
CA ILE A 174 -0.82 16.03 3.48
C ILE A 174 0.14 16.68 2.48
N SER A 175 1.06 17.54 2.94
CA SER A 175 2.12 18.07 2.08
C SER A 175 3.15 16.98 1.71
N GLU A 176 3.77 17.10 0.54
CA GLU A 176 4.87 16.21 0.14
C GLU A 176 6.03 16.25 1.15
N THR A 177 6.32 17.44 1.69
CA THR A 177 7.30 17.62 2.77
C THR A 177 6.92 16.81 4.01
N ALA A 178 5.66 16.88 4.47
CA ALA A 178 5.19 16.08 5.60
C ALA A 178 5.28 14.57 5.30
N CYS A 179 4.98 14.15 4.06
CA CYS A 179 5.15 12.76 3.62
C CYS A 179 6.61 12.31 3.73
N ARG A 180 7.56 13.10 3.22
CA ARG A 180 9.00 12.79 3.28
C ARG A 180 9.48 12.70 4.73
N THR A 181 9.11 13.67 5.57
CA THR A 181 9.46 13.67 7.00
C THR A 181 8.89 12.44 7.72
N ARG A 182 7.62 12.10 7.49
CA ARG A 182 6.99 10.89 8.08
C ARG A 182 7.65 9.60 7.60
N LEU A 183 8.03 9.52 6.33
CA LEU A 183 8.73 8.37 5.79
C LEU A 183 10.10 8.21 6.44
N LEU A 184 10.88 9.28 6.52
CA LEU A 184 12.21 9.29 7.14
C LEU A 184 12.13 8.85 8.62
N ARG A 185 11.19 9.41 9.39
CA ARG A 185 10.98 9.03 10.79
C ARG A 185 10.55 7.58 10.94
N GLY A 186 9.59 7.12 10.13
CA GLY A 186 9.14 5.73 10.14
C GLY A 186 10.28 4.76 9.81
N LYS A 187 11.09 5.10 8.80
CA LYS A 187 12.31 4.37 8.43
C LYS A 187 13.33 4.34 9.59
N ALA A 188 13.60 5.46 10.24
CA ALA A 188 14.52 5.49 11.38
C ALA A 188 14.04 4.58 12.53
N ILE A 189 12.75 4.61 12.87
CA ILE A 189 12.17 3.74 13.91
C ILE A 189 12.29 2.27 13.52
N LEU A 190 11.99 1.91 12.27
CA LEU A 190 12.16 0.53 11.78
C LEU A 190 13.59 0.05 11.94
N LYS A 191 14.57 0.88 11.58
CA LYS A 191 16.00 0.54 11.69
C LYS A 191 16.38 0.21 13.13
N GLU A 192 15.91 1.00 14.10
CA GLU A 192 16.19 0.77 15.52
C GLU A 192 15.48 -0.47 16.07
N VAL A 193 14.21 -0.71 15.71
CA VAL A 193 13.48 -1.92 16.10
C VAL A 193 14.16 -3.18 15.56
N LEU A 194 14.54 -3.16 14.29
CA LEU A 194 15.19 -4.31 13.64
C LEU A 194 16.59 -4.58 14.21
N LYS A 195 17.34 -3.55 14.60
CA LYS A 195 18.60 -3.71 15.34
C LYS A 195 18.36 -4.30 16.73
N ALA A 196 17.41 -3.77 17.50
CA ALA A 196 17.15 -4.20 18.87
C ALA A 196 16.73 -5.67 18.97
N ASN A 197 15.90 -6.15 18.04
CA ASN A 197 15.49 -7.56 17.97
C ASN A 197 16.69 -8.52 17.80
N ARG A 198 17.81 -8.07 17.23
CA ARG A 198 19.03 -8.86 17.12
C ARG A 198 19.85 -8.91 18.41
N TYR A 199 19.86 -7.82 19.19
CA TYR A 199 20.57 -7.79 20.47
C TYR A 199 19.78 -8.46 21.61
N GLY A 200 18.46 -8.61 21.46
CA GLY A 200 17.59 -9.28 22.45
C GLY A 200 17.50 -10.80 22.35
N THR A 201 17.96 -11.41 21.26
CA THR A 201 17.95 -12.88 21.04
C THR A 201 19.30 -13.54 21.38
N GLY A 202 20.20 -12.81 22.04
CA GLY A 202 21.48 -13.28 22.55
C GLY A 202 21.53 -13.40 24.07
N SER A 203 20.51 -13.99 24.70
CA SER A 203 20.55 -14.49 26.09
C SER A 203 19.87 -15.85 26.19
#